data_AF-A0A2W7CIL2-F1
#
_entry.id   AF-A0A2W7CIL2-F1
#
_cell.length_a   1.000
_cell.length_b   1.000
_cell.length_c   1.000
_cell.angle_alpha   90.00
_cell.angle_beta   90.00
_cell.angle_gamma   90.00
#
_symmetry.space_group_name_H-M   'P 1'
#
loop_
_entity.id
_entity.type
_entity.pdbx_description
1 polymer ?
#
loop_
_entity_poly.entity_id
_entity_poly.type
_entity_poly.pdbx_seq_one_letter_code
_entity_poly.pdbx_strand_id
1 'polypeptide(L)' 'MPTDSGAFPALTVAELADPERAISAAIELYGDQAKTALACFALEAHFAGRKADYRFWCGVFKKLDAAKTEARH' A
#
# COMPACT_ATOMS: atom_id res chain seq x y z
N MET A 1 -37.57 -12.19 -5.55
CA MET A 1 -36.64 -12.06 -6.69
C MET A 1 -35.26 -12.48 -6.21
N PRO A 2 -34.55 -13.39 -6.91
CA PRO A 2 -33.20 -13.77 -6.52
C PRO A 2 -32.25 -12.58 -6.77
N THR A 3 -31.38 -12.35 -5.81
CA THR A 3 -30.29 -11.35 -5.82
C THR A 3 -29.13 -11.89 -6.64
N ASP A 4 -28.89 -11.30 -7.80
CA ASP A 4 -27.59 -11.35 -8.46
C ASP A 4 -27.34 -10.02 -9.15
N SER A 5 -27.15 -8.98 -8.34
CA SER A 5 -26.43 -7.82 -8.83
C SER A 5 -24.98 -8.24 -8.77
N GLY A 6 -24.43 -8.59 -9.92
CA GLY A 6 -23.03 -8.96 -10.09
C GLY A 6 -22.13 -7.86 -9.55
N ALA A 7 -21.84 -7.95 -8.25
CA ALA A 7 -20.81 -7.18 -7.61
C ALA A 7 -19.50 -7.80 -8.10
N PHE A 8 -19.01 -7.32 -9.25
CA PHE A 8 -17.59 -7.48 -9.54
C PHE A 8 -16.85 -7.01 -8.29
N PRO A 9 -16.09 -7.88 -7.62
CA PRO A 9 -15.36 -7.45 -6.43
C PRO A 9 -14.51 -6.26 -6.84
N ALA A 10 -14.68 -5.14 -6.15
CA ALA A 10 -13.87 -3.95 -6.41
C ALA A 10 -12.40 -4.36 -6.29
N LEU A 11 -11.68 -4.32 -7.41
CA LEU A 11 -10.27 -4.69 -7.46
C LEU A 11 -9.50 -3.88 -6.42
N THR A 12 -8.69 -4.57 -5.65
CA THR A 12 -7.92 -3.99 -4.55
C THR A 12 -6.62 -3.40 -5.09
N VAL A 13 -6.06 -2.42 -4.38
CA VAL A 13 -4.72 -1.90 -4.69
C VAL A 13 -3.70 -3.03 -4.62
N ALA A 14 -3.85 -3.94 -3.65
CA ALA A 14 -2.99 -5.10 -3.50
C ALA A 14 -2.95 -6.04 -4.72
N GLU A 15 -4.00 -6.06 -5.55
CA GLU A 15 -4.06 -6.90 -6.76
C GLU A 15 -3.44 -6.22 -7.99
N LEU A 16 -3.35 -4.89 -7.99
CA LEU A 16 -2.97 -4.10 -9.17
C LEU A 16 -1.61 -3.42 -9.03
N ALA A 17 -1.20 -3.09 -7.80
CA ALA A 17 -0.01 -2.30 -7.56
C ALA A 17 1.23 -3.17 -7.41
N ASP A 18 2.30 -2.75 -8.08
CA ASP A 18 3.65 -3.27 -7.84
C ASP A 18 4.27 -2.57 -6.60
N PRO A 19 4.80 -3.33 -5.63
CA PRO A 19 5.41 -2.75 -4.44
C PRO A 19 6.58 -1.80 -4.72
N GLU A 20 7.45 -2.09 -5.69
CA GLU A 20 8.63 -1.26 -5.97
C GLU A 20 8.23 0.06 -6.64
N ARG A 21 7.24 0.01 -7.53
CA ARG A 21 6.64 1.19 -8.13
C ARG A 21 5.91 2.05 -7.09
N ALA A 22 5.24 1.43 -6.13
CA ALA A 22 4.61 2.14 -5.02
C ALA A 22 5.65 2.83 -4.11
N ILE A 23 6.80 2.20 -3.86
CA ILE A 23 7.93 2.83 -3.14
C ILE A 23 8.44 4.05 -3.92
N SER A 24 8.74 3.86 -5.21
CA SER A 24 9.26 4.93 -6.07
C SER A 24 8.31 6.12 -6.10
N ALA A 25 7.01 5.87 -6.30
CA ALA A 25 5.99 6.91 -6.28
C ALA A 25 5.88 7.60 -4.92
N ALA A 26 5.99 6.86 -3.81
CA ALA A 26 5.96 7.46 -2.48
C ALA A 26 7.18 8.36 -2.22
N ILE A 27 8.37 7.98 -2.68
CA ILE A 27 9.58 8.81 -2.60
C ILE A 27 9.43 10.06 -3.48
N GLU A 28 8.94 9.91 -4.71
CA GLU A 28 8.74 11.04 -5.62
C GLU A 28 7.74 12.07 -5.08
N LEU A 29 6.61 11.60 -4.54
CA LEU A 29 5.53 12.48 -4.07
C LEU A 29 5.80 13.07 -2.69
N TYR A 30 6.43 12.31 -1.79
CA TYR A 30 6.52 12.68 -0.37
C TYR A 30 7.97 12.85 0.14
N GLY A 31 8.98 12.50 -0.65
CA GLY A 31 10.39 12.62 -0.29
C GLY A 31 10.72 11.94 1.03
N ASP A 32 11.24 12.73 1.97
CA ASP A 32 11.60 12.24 3.32
C ASP A 32 10.41 11.69 4.12
N GLN A 33 9.19 12.13 3.78
CA GLN A 33 7.95 11.67 4.43
C GLN A 33 7.35 10.41 3.79
N ALA A 34 8.01 9.79 2.81
CA ALA A 34 7.52 8.59 2.13
C ALA A 34 7.13 7.46 3.10
N LYS A 35 7.93 7.22 4.14
CA LYS A 35 7.59 6.21 5.17
C LYS A 35 6.32 6.56 5.94
N THR A 36 6.19 7.82 6.36
CA THR A 36 5.01 8.30 7.06
C THR A 36 3.76 8.15 6.19
N ALA A 37 3.86 8.53 4.90
CA ALA A 37 2.76 8.39 3.95
C ALA A 37 2.32 6.92 3.78
N LEU A 38 3.26 6.00 3.60
CA LEU A 38 2.95 4.56 3.49
C LEU A 38 2.31 3.98 4.76
N ALA A 39 2.74 4.45 5.94
CA ALA A 39 2.09 4.07 7.20
C ALA A 39 0.65 4.60 7.28
N CYS A 40 0.41 5.85 6.85
CA CYS A 40 -0.94 6.41 6.77
C CYS A 40 -1.83 5.62 5.80
N PHE A 41 -1.34 5.24 4.61
CA PHE A 41 -2.10 4.42 3.67
C PHE A 41 -2.46 3.04 4.23
N ALA A 42 -1.54 2.43 4.98
CA ALA A 42 -1.84 1.18 5.67
C ALA A 42 -2.97 1.39 6.71
N LEU A 43 -2.87 2.41 7.56
CA LEU A 43 -3.90 2.70 8.57
C LEU A 43 -5.26 3.00 7.94
N GLU A 44 -5.30 3.79 6.88
CA GLU A 44 -6.53 4.10 6.15
C GLU A 44 -7.18 2.82 5.59
N ALA A 45 -6.39 1.96 4.94
CA ALA A 45 -6.88 0.68 4.45
C ALA A 45 -7.39 -0.23 5.58
N HIS A 46 -6.73 -0.23 6.74
CA HIS A 46 -7.17 -0.98 7.91
C HIS A 46 -8.53 -0.49 8.42
N PHE A 47 -8.69 0.81 8.66
CA PHE A 47 -9.94 1.38 9.16
C PHE A 47 -11.09 1.29 8.14
N ALA A 48 -10.78 1.25 6.84
CA ALA A 48 -11.75 1.00 5.78
C ALA A 48 -12.08 -0.49 5.56
N GLY A 49 -11.53 -1.41 6.36
CA GLY A 49 -11.77 -2.85 6.23
C GLY A 49 -11.09 -3.51 5.03
N ARG A 50 -10.25 -2.78 4.28
CA ARG A 50 -9.51 -3.25 3.10
C ARG A 50 -8.26 -4.03 3.52
N LYS A 51 -8.48 -5.24 4.05
CA LYS A 51 -7.39 -6.07 4.64
C LYS A 51 -6.27 -6.43 3.65
N ALA A 52 -6.58 -6.60 2.37
CA ALA A 52 -5.57 -6.89 1.35
C ALA A 52 -4.64 -5.68 1.14
N ASP A 53 -5.22 -4.50 0.94
CA ASP A 53 -4.49 -3.23 0.78
C ASP A 53 -3.67 -2.90 2.02
N TYR A 54 -4.21 -3.12 3.22
CA TYR A 54 -3.48 -2.94 4.47
C TYR A 54 -2.18 -3.76 4.49
N ARG A 55 -2.26 -5.06 4.16
CA ARG A 55 -1.09 -5.94 4.12
C ARG A 55 -0.10 -5.52 3.03
N PHE A 56 -0.62 -5.11 1.87
CA PHE A 56 0.21 -4.57 0.80
C PHE A 56 1.03 -3.38 1.30
N TRP A 57 0.38 -2.35 1.86
CA TRP A 57 1.06 -1.15 2.34
C TRP A 57 2.05 -1.43 3.48
N CYS A 58 1.74 -2.36 4.38
CA CYS A 58 2.72 -2.82 5.37
C CYS A 58 3.95 -3.48 4.73
N GLY A 59 3.78 -4.23 3.64
CA GLY A 59 4.88 -4.81 2.88
C GLY A 59 5.75 -3.74 2.22
N VAL A 60 5.12 -2.78 1.55
CA VAL A 60 5.80 -1.63 0.91
C VAL A 60 6.58 -0.81 1.96
N PHE A 61 5.97 -0.54 3.11
CA PHE A 61 6.61 0.17 4.23
C PHE A 61 7.88 -0.55 4.72
N LYS A 62 7.80 -1.86 4.97
CA LYS A 62 8.94 -2.67 5.44
C LYS A 62 10.08 -2.70 4.43
N LYS A 63 9.76 -2.81 3.13
CA LYS A 63 10.76 -2.78 2.05
C LYS A 63 11.50 -1.45 2.00
N LEU A 64 10.77 -0.32 2.05
CA LEU A 64 11.38 1.00 2.09
C LEU A 64 12.29 1.19 3.33
N ASP A 65 11.92 0.59 4.47
CA ASP A 65 12.74 0.61 5.68
C ASP A 65 14.06 -0.16 5.53
N ALA A 66 13.99 -1.36 4.94
CA ALA A 66 15.19 -2.14 4.63
C ALA A 66 16.11 -1.41 3.65
N ALA A 67 15.58 -0.87 2.55
CA ALA A 67 16.36 -0.14 1.55
C ALA A 67 17.06 1.11 2.11
N LYS A 68 16.40 1.86 3.02
CA LYS A 68 17.04 3.00 3.70
C LYS A 68 18.15 2.57 4.66
N THR A 69 18.07 1.38 5.23
CA THR A 69 19.09 0.85 6.13
C THR A 69 20.34 0.44 5.36
N GLU A 70 20.16 -0.19 4.19
CA GLU A 70 21.25 -0.59 3.29
C GLU A 70 21.99 0.61 2.69
N ALA A 71 21.28 1.68 2.30
CA ALA A 71 21.89 2.89 1.74
C ALA A 71 22.73 3.72 2.74
N ARG A 72 22.71 3.38 4.03
CA ARG A 72 23.46 4.07 5.10
C ARG A 72 24.82 3.42 5.39
N HIS A 73 25.10 2.26 4.79
CA HIS A 73 26.37 1.53 4.90
C HIS A 73 27.24 1.75 3.66
#